data_AF-A0A0P9CMS1-F1
#
_entry.id   AF-A0A0P9CMS1-F1
#
_cell.length_a   1.000
_cell.length_b   1.000
_cell.length_c   1.000
_cell.angle_alpha   90.00
_cell.angle_beta   90.00
_cell.angle_gamma   90.00
#
_symmetry.space_group_name_H-M   'P 1'
#
loop_
_entity.id
_entity.type
_entity.pdbx_description
1 polymer ?
#
loop_
_entity_poly.entity_id
_entity_poly.type
_entity_poly.pdbx_seq_one_letter_code
_entity_poly.pdbx_strand_id
1 'polypeptide(L)'
;MLYPHYLQSFAPYITLLLLFLDGYIFGFIAKKSVLAVILLLIALIIGIFLGMVLIGVPSLATIISFTTHYLSNFAPIFHLGSNTVILFVLIFIIGLALGIWKS
;
A
#
# COMPACT_ATOMS: atom_id res chain seq x y z
N MET A 1 4.21 0.88 -26.44
CA MET A 1 4.43 -0.59 -26.41
C MET A 1 5.55 -0.83 -25.41
N LEU A 2 5.25 -1.48 -24.26
CA LEU A 2 6.14 -1.51 -23.09
C LEU A 2 7.17 -2.66 -23.11
N TYR A 3 7.07 -3.59 -24.07
CA TYR A 3 7.93 -4.77 -24.18
C TYR A 3 8.58 -4.86 -25.57
N PRO A 4 9.87 -5.29 -25.66
CA PRO A 4 10.53 -5.62 -26.92
C PRO A 4 9.78 -6.69 -27.72
N HIS A 5 9.87 -6.65 -29.06
CA HIS A 5 9.08 -7.49 -29.97
C HIS A 5 9.18 -9.00 -29.69
N TYR A 6 10.34 -9.48 -29.23
CA TYR A 6 10.58 -10.89 -28.90
C TYR A 6 9.97 -11.35 -27.56
N LEU A 7 9.50 -10.42 -26.71
CA LEU A 7 8.86 -10.72 -25.42
C LEU A 7 7.35 -10.49 -25.43
N GLN A 8 6.78 -10.02 -26.54
CA GLN A 8 5.34 -9.69 -26.61
C GLN A 8 4.44 -10.88 -26.31
N SER A 9 4.80 -12.09 -26.77
CA SER A 9 4.04 -13.31 -26.47
C SER A 9 4.05 -13.69 -24.98
N PHE A 10 5.07 -13.26 -24.24
CA PHE A 10 5.22 -13.52 -22.80
C PHE A 10 4.79 -12.34 -21.92
N ALA A 11 4.47 -11.19 -22.52
CA ALA A 11 4.07 -9.98 -21.83
C ALA A 11 3.00 -10.19 -20.73
N PRO A 12 1.90 -10.94 -20.93
CA PRO A 12 0.91 -11.15 -19.87
C PRO A 12 1.48 -11.91 -18.66
N TYR A 13 2.34 -12.90 -18.88
CA TYR A 13 2.98 -13.66 -17.80
C TYR A 13 4.01 -12.80 -17.04
N ILE A 14 4.77 -11.99 -17.76
CA ILE A 14 5.74 -11.07 -17.18
C ILE A 14 5.03 -10.02 -16.32
N THR A 15 3.91 -9.47 -16.78
CA THR A 15 3.09 -8.51 -16.02
C THR A 15 2.53 -9.12 -14.73
N LEU A 16 2.02 -10.35 -14.78
CA LEU A 16 1.52 -11.02 -13.57
C LEU A 16 2.62 -11.28 -12.55
N LEU A 17 3.81 -11.65 -13.01
CA LEU A 17 4.98 -11.88 -12.15
C LEU A 17 5.48 -10.58 -11.52
N LEU A 18 5.55 -9.49 -12.29
CA LEU A 18 5.88 -8.17 -11.78
C LEU A 18 4.88 -7.71 -10.72
N LEU A 19 3.58 -7.89 -10.97
CA LEU A 19 2.53 -7.52 -10.02
C LEU A 19 2.63 -8.32 -8.70
N PHE A 20 2.94 -9.61 -8.79
CA PHE A 20 3.20 -10.43 -7.63
C PHE A 20 4.42 -9.92 -6.84
N LEU A 21 5.50 -9.57 -7.55
CA LEU A 21 6.73 -9.04 -6.95
C LEU A 21 6.49 -7.70 -6.28
N ASP A 22 5.72 -6.81 -6.91
CA ASP A 22 5.31 -5.54 -6.33
C ASP A 22 4.52 -5.77 -5.04
N GLY A 23 3.52 -6.65 -5.06
CA GLY A 23 2.76 -7.04 -3.87
C GLY A 23 3.67 -7.57 -2.76
N TYR A 24 4.62 -8.43 -3.10
CA TYR A 24 5.59 -8.99 -2.16
C TYR A 24 6.49 -7.92 -1.51
N ILE A 25 7.03 -7.00 -2.31
CA ILE A 25 7.85 -5.87 -1.83
C ILE A 25 7.03 -4.96 -0.92
N PHE A 26 5.79 -4.64 -1.30
CA PHE A 26 4.87 -3.88 -0.45
C PHE A 26 4.59 -4.59 0.87
N GLY A 27 4.38 -5.91 0.86
CA GLY A 27 4.20 -6.69 2.09
C GLY A 27 5.42 -6.64 3.01
N PHE A 28 6.64 -6.73 2.45
CA PHE A 28 7.89 -6.60 3.20
C PHE A 28 8.02 -5.23 3.88
N ILE A 29 7.68 -4.15 3.15
CA ILE A 29 7.73 -2.78 3.67
C ILE A 29 6.63 -2.54 4.72
N ALA A 30 5.43 -3.06 4.50
CA ALA A 30 4.27 -2.87 5.37
C ALA A 30 4.55 -3.39 6.80
N LYS A 31 5.23 -4.52 6.95
CA LYS A 31 5.59 -5.05 8.27
C LYS A 31 6.45 -4.06 9.08
N LYS A 32 7.42 -3.41 8.43
CA LYS A 32 8.29 -2.41 9.05
C LYS A 32 7.56 -1.09 9.31
N SER A 33 6.65 -0.68 8.42
CA SER A 33 5.87 0.54 8.60
C SER A 33 4.89 0.44 9.76
N VAL A 34 4.29 -0.74 10.00
CA VAL A 34 3.40 -0.96 11.14
C VAL A 34 4.14 -0.75 12.47
N LEU A 35 5.35 -1.29 12.60
CA LEU A 35 6.17 -1.06 13.80
C LEU A 35 6.51 0.43 13.98
N ALA A 36 6.86 1.13 12.90
CA ALA A 36 7.13 2.57 12.94
C ALA A 36 5.90 3.39 13.36
N VAL A 37 4.71 3.04 12.87
CA VAL A 37 3.44 3.67 13.26
C VAL A 37 3.14 3.43 14.75
N ILE A 38 3.38 2.21 15.25
CA ILE A 38 3.20 1.89 16.67
C ILE A 38 4.17 2.71 17.54
N LEU A 39 5.46 2.77 17.15
CA LEU A 39 6.46 3.58 17.85
C LEU A 39 6.10 5.07 17.83
N LEU A 40 5.55 5.58 16.71
CA LEU A 40 5.07 6.95 16.60
C LEU A 40 3.90 7.22 17.54
N LEU A 41 2.93 6.30 17.63
CA LEU A 41 1.81 6.41 18.57
C LEU A 41 2.30 6.41 20.03
N ILE A 42 3.24 5.55 20.37
CA ILE A 42 3.84 5.51 21.72
C ILE A 42 4.56 6.83 22.01
N ALA A 43 5.37 7.34 21.08
CA ALA A 43 6.05 8.62 21.23
C ALA A 43 5.07 9.79 21.38
N LEU A 44 3.95 9.77 20.64
CA LEU A 44 2.89 10.77 20.75
C LEU A 44 2.23 10.76 22.13
N ILE A 45 1.91 9.57 22.67
CA ILE A 45 1.34 9.40 24.01
C ILE A 45 2.32 9.93 25.06
N ILE A 46 3.60 9.57 24.98
CA ILE A 46 4.63 10.04 25.92
C ILE A 46 4.79 11.56 25.82
N GLY A 47 4.78 12.14 24.62
CA GLY A 47 4.83 13.58 24.41
C GLY A 47 3.67 14.33 25.05
N ILE A 48 2.45 13.79 24.95
CA ILE A 48 1.25 14.35 25.63
C ILE A 48 1.45 14.32 27.15
N PHE A 49 1.95 13.21 27.71
CA PHE A 49 2.22 13.08 29.15
C PHE A 49 3.30 14.03 29.66
N LEU A 50 4.31 14.32 28.84
CA LEU A 50 5.40 15.25 29.17
C LEU A 50 5.00 16.73 29.01
N GLY A 51 3.73 17.02 28.68
CA GLY A 51 3.26 18.39 28.46
C GLY A 51 3.85 19.04 27.21
N MET A 52 4.47 18.26 26.32
CA MET A 52 4.89 18.76 25.01
C MET A 52 3.64 19.00 24.18
N VAL A 53 3.24 20.27 24.05
CA VAL A 53 2.23 20.65 23.06
C VAL A 53 2.87 20.42 21.70
N LEU A 54 2.41 19.41 20.96
CA LEU A 54 2.87 19.14 19.60
C LEU A 54 2.40 20.28 18.67
N ILE A 55 3.17 21.36 18.61
CA ILE A 55 2.99 22.46 17.67
C ILE A 55 3.28 21.91 16.27
N GLY A 56 2.23 21.67 15.48
CA GLY A 56 2.36 21.27 14.07
C GLY A 56 1.88 19.87 13.70
N VAL A 57 1.28 19.09 14.63
CA VAL A 57 0.63 17.84 14.22
C VAL A 57 -0.76 18.13 13.67
N PRO A 58 -1.05 17.74 12.41
CA PRO A 58 -2.39 17.87 11.86
C PRO A 58 -3.38 17.12 12.76
N SER A 59 -4.49 17.76 13.09
CA SER A 59 -5.50 17.16 13.95
C SER A 59 -5.93 15.79 13.39
N LEU A 60 -6.35 14.87 14.25
CA LEU A 60 -6.86 13.55 13.82
C LEU A 60 -7.97 13.70 12.75
N ALA A 61 -8.80 14.74 12.85
CA ALA A 61 -9.82 15.06 11.85
C ALA A 61 -9.21 15.47 10.49
N THR A 62 -8.09 16.20 10.49
CA THR A 62 -7.34 16.57 9.29
C THR A 62 -6.71 15.33 8.63
N ILE A 63 -6.20 14.39 9.41
CA ILE A 63 -5.65 13.13 8.89
C ILE A 63 -6.77 12.32 8.24
N ILE A 64 -7.89 12.11 8.94
CA ILE A 64 -9.04 11.32 8.45
C ILE A 64 -9.64 11.94 7.18
N SER A 65 -9.82 13.26 7.14
CA SER A 65 -10.31 13.96 5.95
C SER A 65 -9.35 13.86 4.77
N PHE A 66 -8.04 13.88 5.01
CA PHE A 66 -7.04 13.67 3.97
C PHE A 66 -7.08 12.25 3.42
N THR A 67 -7.13 11.21 4.28
CA THR A 67 -7.21 9.82 3.81
C THR A 67 -8.50 9.53 3.06
N THR A 68 -9.64 10.04 3.54
CA THR A 68 -10.94 9.84 2.88
C THR A 68 -11.01 10.55 1.53
N HIS A 69 -10.48 11.77 1.42
CA HIS A 69 -10.38 12.50 0.14
C HIS A 69 -9.45 11.82 -0.86
N TYR A 70 -8.34 11.24 -0.39
CA TYR A 70 -7.48 10.43 -1.26
C TYR A 70 -8.21 9.18 -1.73
N LEU A 71 -8.78 8.39 -0.81
CA LEU A 71 -9.50 7.17 -1.16
C LEU A 71 -10.64 7.42 -2.14
N SER A 72 -11.41 8.50 -1.97
CA SER A 72 -12.53 8.82 -2.87
C SER A 72 -12.08 9.27 -4.27
N ASN A 73 -10.89 9.89 -4.40
CA ASN A 73 -10.36 10.32 -5.70
C ASN A 73 -9.66 9.19 -6.46
N PHE A 74 -9.10 8.20 -5.76
CA PHE A 74 -8.49 7.03 -6.38
C PHE A 74 -9.50 5.91 -6.67
N ALA A 75 -10.62 5.84 -5.92
CA ALA A 75 -11.69 4.87 -6.14
C ALA A 75 -12.27 4.86 -7.59
N PRO A 76 -12.56 6.00 -8.25
CA PRO A 76 -13.08 5.99 -9.62
C PRO A 76 -12.01 5.68 -10.68
N ILE A 77 -10.72 5.61 -10.34
CA ILE A 77 -9.67 5.15 -11.28
C ILE A 77 -9.74 3.62 -11.43
N PHE A 78 -10.30 2.94 -10.43
CA PHE A 78 -10.60 1.52 -10.49
C PHE A 78 -11.94 1.27 -11.20
N HIS A 79 -12.07 1.70 -12.46
CA HIS A 79 -13.08 1.13 -13.37
C HIS A 79 -12.66 -0.30 -13.71
N LEU A 80 -12.94 -1.21 -12.78
CA LEU A 80 -12.47 -2.58 -12.81
C LEU A 80 -13.30 -3.41 -13.81
N GLY A 81 -12.75 -3.68 -14.98
CA GLY A 81 -13.25 -4.74 -15.86
C GLY A 81 -13.28 -6.08 -15.10
N SER A 82 -14.45 -6.71 -15.00
CA SER A 82 -14.79 -7.56 -13.85
C SER A 82 -13.93 -8.80 -13.64
N ASN A 83 -13.22 -9.34 -14.65
CA ASN A 83 -12.54 -10.63 -14.49
C ASN A 83 -11.01 -10.53 -14.46
N THR A 84 -10.41 -9.71 -15.33
CA THR A 84 -8.94 -9.58 -15.38
C THR A 84 -8.42 -8.84 -14.16
N VAL A 85 -9.16 -7.85 -13.67
CA VAL A 85 -8.76 -7.09 -12.49
C VAL A 85 -8.82 -7.94 -11.22
N ILE A 86 -9.86 -8.76 -11.05
CA ILE A 86 -9.96 -9.62 -9.87
C ILE A 86 -8.73 -10.52 -9.77
N LEU A 87 -8.26 -11.04 -10.90
CA LEU A 87 -7.03 -11.84 -10.99
C LEU A 87 -5.78 -11.03 -10.63
N PHE A 88 -5.67 -9.80 -11.12
CA PHE A 88 -4.58 -8.88 -10.76
C PHE A 88 -4.57 -8.58 -9.26
N VAL A 89 -5.71 -8.18 -8.70
CA VAL A 89 -5.86 -7.86 -7.27
C VAL A 89 -5.58 -9.10 -6.41
N LEU A 90 -6.06 -10.28 -6.80
CA LEU A 90 -5.76 -11.53 -6.10
C LEU A 90 -4.26 -11.83 -6.09
N ILE A 91 -3.58 -11.78 -7.24
CA ILE A 91 -2.14 -12.06 -7.34
C ILE A 91 -1.33 -11.05 -6.51
N PHE A 92 -1.72 -9.77 -6.54
CA PHE A 92 -1.11 -8.73 -5.72
C PHE A 92 -1.32 -9.00 -4.22
N ILE A 93 -2.56 -9.33 -3.80
CA ILE A 93 -2.88 -9.64 -2.39
C ILE A 93 -2.13 -10.90 -1.93
N ILE A 94 -2.00 -11.92 -2.76
CA ILE A 94 -1.22 -13.13 -2.44
C ILE A 94 0.26 -12.77 -2.26
N GLY A 95 0.83 -11.97 -3.18
CA GLY A 95 2.19 -11.45 -3.04
C GLY A 95 2.37 -10.67 -1.74
N LEU A 96 1.43 -9.78 -1.42
CA LEU A 96 1.42 -8.98 -0.19
C LEU A 96 1.31 -9.86 1.06
N ALA A 97 0.41 -10.83 1.08
CA ALA A 97 0.22 -11.75 2.21
C ALA A 97 1.48 -12.58 2.47
N LEU A 98 2.12 -13.10 1.43
CA LEU A 98 3.38 -13.82 1.54
C LEU A 98 4.53 -12.90 1.98
N GLY A 99 4.56 -11.67 1.46
CA GLY A 99 5.50 -10.63 1.88
C GLY A 99 5.38 -10.33 3.37
N ILE A 100 4.17 -10.21 3.90
CA ILE A 100 3.95 -9.98 5.34
C ILE A 100 4.30 -11.21 6.18
N TRP A 101 3.92 -12.42 5.75
CA TRP A 101 4.10 -13.66 6.53
C TRP A 101 5.56 -14.05 6.70
N LYS A 102 6.36 -13.96 5.64
CA LYS A 102 7.73 -14.51 5.62
C LYS A 102 8.83 -13.48 5.86
N SER A 103 8.50 -12.18 5.87
CA SER A 103 9.40 -11.10 6.33
C SER A 103 9.48 -11.05 7.85
#